data_AF-A0A417CAX4-F1
#
_entry.id   AF-A0A417CAX4-F1
#
_cell.length_a   1.000
_cell.length_b   1.000
_cell.length_c   1.000
_cell.angle_alpha   90.00
_cell.angle_beta   90.00
_cell.angle_gamma   90.00
#
_symmetry.space_group_name_H-M   'P 1'
#
loop_
_entity.id
_entity.type
_entity.pdbx_description
1 polymer ?
#
loop_
_entity_poly.entity_id
_entity_poly.type
_entity_poly.pdbx_seq_one_letter_code
_entity_poly.pdbx_strand_id
1 'polypeptide(L)'
;MKLKIKFKQLFLMIIMLIPLITPVYAREQTSLKTTIPTQHDTRIVINGEGTIVIDGVVYHQGDTIRLKRGQSYQFIFNAKQGYQINRVIFNGEDVTQRLNGNTYQSDGIYQDGTLEVEYGLINKVKKENVNSTNKVKAVATGDQRFIFVFCAMIMLSFVLILVLIKSMY
;
A
#
# COMPACT_ATOMS: atom_id res chain seq x y z
N MET A 1 -93.42 4.61 30.04
CA MET A 1 -92.46 3.57 29.59
C MET A 1 -91.46 4.05 28.52
N LYS A 2 -91.87 4.90 27.55
CA LYS A 2 -91.01 5.39 26.45
C LYS A 2 -89.80 6.26 26.88
N LEU A 3 -89.89 6.99 27.99
CA LEU A 3 -88.81 7.87 28.48
C LEU A 3 -87.58 7.11 28.99
N LYS A 4 -87.78 5.98 29.69
CA LYS A 4 -86.69 5.11 30.18
C LYS A 4 -85.92 4.43 29.04
N ILE A 5 -86.60 4.10 27.94
CA ILE A 5 -85.99 3.50 26.74
C ILE A 5 -85.13 4.53 26.00
N LYS A 6 -85.64 5.75 25.82
CA LYS A 6 -84.87 6.85 25.20
C LYS A 6 -83.65 7.25 26.05
N PHE A 7 -83.76 7.24 27.38
CA PHE A 7 -82.63 7.48 28.28
C PHE A 7 -81.57 6.37 28.20
N LYS A 8 -81.99 5.10 28.17
CA LYS A 8 -81.08 3.95 28.01
C LYS A 8 -80.38 3.95 26.65
N GLN A 9 -81.08 4.33 25.59
CA GLN A 9 -80.51 4.46 24.24
C GLN A 9 -79.53 5.63 24.13
N LEU A 10 -79.85 6.77 24.76
CA LEU A 10 -78.95 7.93 24.82
C LEU A 10 -77.66 7.59 25.60
N PHE A 11 -77.80 6.87 26.72
CA PHE A 11 -76.67 6.43 27.52
C PHE A 11 -75.77 5.42 26.78
N LEU A 12 -76.38 4.46 26.06
CA LEU A 12 -75.64 3.49 25.25
C LEU A 12 -74.89 4.17 24.08
N MET A 13 -75.51 5.18 23.46
CA MET A 13 -74.90 5.94 22.37
C MET A 13 -73.70 6.77 22.87
N ILE A 14 -73.82 7.39 24.04
CA ILE A 14 -72.71 8.15 24.66
C ILE A 14 -71.54 7.21 24.99
N ILE A 15 -71.79 6.02 25.55
CA ILE A 15 -70.74 5.03 25.85
C ILE A 15 -69.97 4.60 24.60
N MET A 16 -70.65 4.42 23.47
CA MET A 16 -70.00 4.02 22.21
C MET A 16 -69.16 5.15 21.58
N LEU A 17 -69.47 6.42 21.89
CA LEU A 17 -68.72 7.58 21.39
C LEU A 17 -67.45 7.90 22.21
N ILE A 18 -67.31 7.39 23.43
CA ILE A 18 -66.13 7.62 24.30
C ILE A 18 -64.79 7.19 23.66
N PRO A 19 -64.64 6.02 22.99
CA PRO A 19 -63.37 5.61 22.38
C PRO A 19 -63.00 6.40 21.11
N LEU A 20 -63.90 7.20 20.53
CA LEU A 20 -63.57 8.04 19.35
C LEU A 20 -62.75 9.29 19.73
N ILE A 21 -62.71 9.67 21.01
CA ILE A 21 -62.10 10.91 21.50
C ILE A 21 -60.77 10.66 22.23
N THR A 22 -60.40 9.40 22.47
CA THR A 22 -59.11 9.10 23.09
C THR A 22 -58.00 9.21 22.04
N PRO A 23 -56.97 10.06 22.23
CA PRO A 23 -55.84 10.10 21.31
C PRO A 23 -55.20 8.71 21.22
N VAL A 24 -54.99 8.22 20.00
CA VAL A 24 -54.20 7.02 19.75
C VAL A 24 -52.75 7.36 20.09
N TYR A 25 -52.29 6.94 21.26
CA TYR A 25 -50.89 7.00 21.61
C TYR A 25 -50.15 5.89 20.87
N ALA A 26 -49.47 6.23 19.77
CA ALA A 26 -48.43 5.38 19.22
C ALA A 26 -47.29 5.32 20.23
N ARG A 27 -47.30 4.29 21.09
CA ARG A 27 -46.17 4.03 21.99
C ARG A 27 -45.21 3.11 21.27
N GLU A 28 -44.23 3.72 20.62
CA GLU A 28 -42.83 3.35 20.72
C GLU A 28 -42.00 4.33 19.91
N GLN A 29 -41.24 5.18 20.61
CA GLN A 29 -40.19 5.97 20.01
C GLN A 29 -39.09 5.01 19.55
N THR A 30 -38.96 4.82 18.25
CA THR A 30 -37.79 4.17 17.65
C THR A 30 -36.58 5.10 17.84
N SER A 31 -35.95 5.06 19.00
CA SER A 31 -34.71 5.80 19.23
C SER A 31 -33.59 5.08 18.48
N LEU A 32 -33.06 5.71 17.44
CA LEU A 32 -31.89 5.23 16.71
C LEU A 32 -30.68 5.41 17.62
N LYS A 33 -30.32 4.37 18.38
CA LYS A 33 -29.14 4.39 19.24
C LYS A 33 -27.91 4.07 18.37
N THR A 34 -27.23 5.10 17.88
CA THR A 34 -25.94 4.93 17.22
C THR A 34 -24.85 4.89 18.30
N THR A 35 -24.31 3.71 18.57
CA THR A 35 -23.11 3.60 19.42
C THR A 35 -21.91 3.91 18.56
N ILE A 36 -21.32 5.10 18.73
CA ILE A 36 -20.04 5.42 18.10
C ILE A 36 -18.94 4.67 18.86
N PRO A 37 -18.13 3.84 18.20
CA PRO A 37 -17.06 3.10 18.86
C PRO A 37 -16.01 4.07 19.43
N THR A 38 -15.51 3.79 20.63
CA THR A 38 -14.49 4.61 21.31
C THR A 38 -13.06 4.20 20.95
N GLN A 39 -12.91 3.04 20.30
CA GLN A 39 -11.64 2.47 19.86
C GLN A 39 -11.80 1.82 18.49
N HIS A 40 -10.66 1.69 17.82
CA HIS A 40 -10.55 1.07 16.51
C HIS A 40 -9.38 0.10 16.47
N ASP A 41 -9.57 -1.00 15.75
CA ASP A 41 -8.55 -2.02 15.57
C ASP A 41 -7.68 -1.67 14.35
N THR A 42 -6.36 -1.69 14.51
CA THR A 42 -5.41 -1.55 13.40
C THR A 42 -4.56 -2.80 13.31
N ARG A 43 -4.59 -3.45 12.14
CA ARG A 43 -3.81 -4.66 11.88
C ARG A 43 -2.40 -4.30 11.41
N ILE A 44 -1.41 -4.99 11.95
CA ILE A 44 0.00 -4.82 11.59
C ILE A 44 0.39 -5.81 10.49
N VAL A 45 0.97 -5.28 9.41
CA VAL A 45 1.51 -6.06 8.29
C VAL A 45 2.97 -5.66 8.03
N ILE A 46 3.91 -6.51 8.43
CA ILE A 46 5.34 -6.35 8.22
C ILE A 46 5.78 -7.31 7.12
N ASN A 47 6.31 -6.75 6.04
CA ASN A 47 7.00 -7.47 4.97
C ASN A 47 8.50 -7.27 5.14
N GLY A 48 9.28 -8.34 5.27
CA GLY A 48 10.71 -8.28 5.59
C GLY A 48 10.99 -8.35 7.09
N GLU A 49 12.17 -7.89 7.51
CA GLU A 49 12.67 -8.08 8.88
C GLU A 49 12.73 -6.75 9.65
N GLY A 50 11.86 -6.61 10.65
CA GLY A 50 11.80 -5.45 11.54
C GLY A 50 10.66 -5.56 12.55
N THR A 51 10.50 -4.53 13.37
CA THR A 51 9.42 -4.40 14.36
C THR A 51 8.85 -2.99 14.37
N ILE A 52 7.64 -2.84 14.91
CA ILE A 52 6.99 -1.54 15.10
C ILE A 52 6.84 -1.28 16.59
N VAL A 53 7.07 -0.05 17.03
CA VAL A 53 6.86 0.37 18.42
C VAL A 53 5.82 1.49 18.47
N ILE A 54 4.79 1.31 19.29
CA ILE A 54 3.75 2.30 19.57
C ILE A 54 3.59 2.39 21.09
N ASP A 55 3.66 3.60 21.64
CA ASP A 55 3.59 3.86 23.09
C ASP A 55 4.52 2.96 23.94
N GLY A 56 5.70 2.65 23.41
CA GLY A 56 6.70 1.80 24.06
C GLY A 56 6.46 0.28 23.97
N VAL A 57 5.36 -0.16 23.33
CA VAL A 57 5.05 -1.58 23.11
C VAL A 57 5.54 -2.01 21.73
N VAL A 58 6.24 -3.14 21.66
CA VAL A 58 6.74 -3.74 20.41
C VAL A 58 5.66 -4.63 19.80
N TYR A 59 5.45 -4.48 18.49
CA TYR A 59 4.50 -5.25 17.69
C TYR A 59 5.21 -5.98 16.55
N HIS A 60 4.67 -7.15 16.21
CA HIS A 60 5.16 -8.09 15.22
C HIS A 60 4.12 -8.32 14.12
N GLN A 61 4.53 -9.11 13.12
CA GLN A 61 3.70 -9.43 11.97
C GLN A 61 2.39 -10.11 12.40
N GLY A 62 1.27 -9.57 11.96
CA GLY A 62 -0.06 -10.11 12.24
C GLY A 62 -0.70 -9.64 13.55
N ASP A 63 0.01 -8.87 14.37
CA ASP A 63 -0.56 -8.29 15.58
C ASP A 63 -1.69 -7.31 15.25
N THR A 64 -2.59 -7.12 16.21
CA THR A 64 -3.67 -6.12 16.13
C THR A 64 -3.59 -5.22 17.34
N ILE A 65 -3.61 -3.92 17.09
CA ILE A 65 -3.55 -2.86 18.11
C ILE A 65 -4.90 -2.15 18.20
N ARG A 66 -5.33 -1.87 19.43
CA ARG A 66 -6.51 -1.03 19.73
C ARG A 66 -6.11 0.41 19.98
N LEU A 67 -6.50 1.28 19.05
CA LEU A 67 -6.24 2.71 19.12
C LEU A 67 -7.49 3.47 19.56
N LYS A 68 -7.33 4.50 20.39
CA LYS A 68 -8.44 5.34 20.85
C LYS A 68 -8.87 6.29 19.73
N ARG A 69 -10.19 6.45 19.58
CA ARG A 69 -10.77 7.35 18.59
C ARG A 69 -10.33 8.79 18.82
N GLY A 70 -10.02 9.51 17.74
CA GLY A 70 -9.64 10.92 17.74
C GLY A 70 -8.25 11.21 18.31
N GLN A 71 -7.50 10.19 18.74
CA GLN A 71 -6.13 10.34 19.20
C GLN A 71 -5.14 10.09 18.05
N SER A 72 -4.06 10.84 18.07
CA SER A 72 -2.91 10.66 17.18
C SER A 72 -1.86 9.80 17.86
N TYR A 73 -1.27 8.89 17.10
CA TYR A 73 -0.24 7.95 17.58
C TYR A 73 1.07 8.12 16.81
N GLN A 74 2.18 7.94 17.53
CA GLN A 74 3.52 7.88 16.97
C GLN A 74 3.89 6.42 16.73
N PHE A 75 4.24 6.10 15.48
CA PHE A 75 4.68 4.79 15.05
C PHE A 75 6.18 4.84 14.78
N ILE A 76 6.95 4.00 15.47
CA ILE A 76 8.40 3.91 15.30
C ILE A 76 8.72 2.59 14.61
N PHE A 77 9.35 2.66 13.45
CA PHE A 77 9.73 1.51 12.63
C PHE A 77 11.18 1.13 12.90
N ASN A 78 11.41 -0.07 13.42
CA ASN A 78 12.75 -0.57 13.71
C ASN A 78 13.13 -1.66 12.71
N ALA A 79 13.91 -1.29 11.69
CA ALA A 79 14.47 -2.26 10.77
C ALA A 79 15.53 -3.11 11.49
N LYS A 80 15.57 -4.41 11.19
CA LYS A 80 16.66 -5.28 11.66
C LYS A 80 17.98 -4.87 11.01
N GLN A 81 19.10 -5.17 11.66
CA GLN A 81 20.42 -4.95 11.07
C GLN A 81 20.51 -5.60 9.67
N GLY A 82 20.96 -4.82 8.68
CA GLY A 82 20.99 -5.27 7.27
C GLY A 82 19.72 -4.96 6.48
N TYR A 83 18.72 -4.31 7.09
CA TYR A 83 17.49 -3.87 6.45
C TYR A 83 17.28 -2.36 6.59
N GLN A 84 16.45 -1.80 5.70
CA GLN A 84 15.96 -0.42 5.72
C GLN A 84 14.46 -0.39 5.42
N ILE A 85 13.80 0.73 5.77
CA ILE A 85 12.40 0.95 5.42
C ILE A 85 12.34 1.27 3.92
N ASN A 86 11.67 0.43 3.14
CA ASN A 86 11.39 0.68 1.72
C ASN A 86 10.10 1.48 1.55
N ARG A 87 9.06 1.10 2.30
CA ARG A 87 7.70 1.61 2.14
C ARG A 87 6.91 1.50 3.42
N VAL A 88 6.06 2.48 3.69
CA VAL A 88 5.06 2.45 4.78
C VAL A 88 3.71 2.88 4.23
N ILE A 89 2.68 2.09 4.48
CA ILE A 89 1.29 2.36 4.09
C ILE A 89 0.45 2.39 5.36
N PHE A 90 -0.27 3.48 5.58
CA PHE A 90 -1.22 3.60 6.68
C PHE A 90 -2.62 3.78 6.12
N ASN A 91 -3.53 2.86 6.45
CA ASN A 91 -4.92 2.84 5.97
C ASN A 91 -5.04 2.96 4.44
N GLY A 92 -4.13 2.32 3.71
CA GLY A 92 -4.07 2.35 2.24
C GLY A 92 -3.35 3.56 1.63
N GLU A 93 -2.96 4.55 2.43
CA GLU A 93 -2.20 5.71 1.96
C GLU A 93 -0.69 5.50 2.16
N ASP A 94 0.10 5.79 1.12
CA ASP A 94 1.56 5.74 1.22
C ASP A 94 2.08 6.93 2.04
N VAL A 95 2.62 6.64 3.23
CA VAL A 95 3.15 7.64 4.17
C VAL A 95 4.67 7.71 4.14
N THR A 96 5.34 6.98 3.24
CA THR A 96 6.80 6.82 3.25
C THR A 96 7.53 8.17 3.21
N GLN A 97 7.03 9.14 2.45
CA GLN A 97 7.62 10.49 2.34
C GLN A 97 7.30 11.40 3.54
N ARG A 98 6.34 11.02 4.38
CA ARG A 98 5.96 11.74 5.61
C ARG A 98 6.71 11.24 6.84
N LEU A 99 7.58 10.24 6.68
CA LEU A 99 8.43 9.76 7.75
C LEU A 99 9.44 10.83 8.15
N ASN A 100 9.60 11.02 9.46
CA ASN A 100 10.73 11.76 10.01
C ASN A 100 11.73 10.74 10.56
N GLY A 101 12.75 10.42 9.76
CA GLY A 101 13.66 9.30 10.02
C GLY A 101 12.91 7.97 9.94
N ASN A 102 12.78 7.29 11.07
CA ASN A 102 12.08 6.00 11.18
C ASN A 102 10.72 6.11 11.86
N THR A 103 10.18 7.32 11.97
CA THR A 103 8.97 7.60 12.75
C THR A 103 7.87 8.21 11.88
N TYR A 104 6.63 7.80 12.11
CA TYR A 104 5.42 8.38 11.52
C TYR A 104 4.47 8.88 12.59
N GLN A 105 3.95 10.09 12.43
CA GLN A 105 2.89 10.65 13.27
C GLN A 105 1.56 10.57 12.49
N SER A 106 0.60 9.85 13.04
CA SER A 106 -0.75 9.75 12.46
C SER A 106 -1.64 10.93 12.85
N ASP A 107 -2.63 11.19 12.00
CA ASP A 107 -3.82 11.97 12.38
C ASP A 107 -4.71 11.17 13.36
N GLY A 108 -5.80 11.78 13.80
CA GLY A 108 -6.76 11.13 14.70
C GLY A 108 -7.34 9.83 14.10
N ILE A 109 -7.44 8.78 14.91
CA ILE A 109 -8.03 7.51 14.47
C ILE A 109 -9.55 7.58 14.47
N TYR A 110 -10.18 7.22 13.35
CA TYR A 110 -11.65 7.29 13.20
C TYR A 110 -12.30 6.02 12.64
N GLN A 111 -11.49 5.04 12.28
CA GLN A 111 -11.93 3.79 11.70
C GLN A 111 -10.90 2.70 11.97
N ASP A 112 -11.33 1.45 11.82
CA ASP A 112 -10.42 0.31 11.81
C ASP A 112 -9.50 0.38 10.59
N GLY A 113 -8.31 -0.16 10.73
CA GLY A 113 -7.21 0.19 9.85
C GLY A 113 -6.18 -0.91 9.61
N THR A 114 -5.23 -0.58 8.75
CA THR A 114 -4.04 -1.39 8.51
C THR A 114 -2.81 -0.49 8.54
N LEU A 115 -1.75 -0.98 9.17
CA LEU A 115 -0.42 -0.39 9.09
C LEU A 115 0.50 -1.42 8.45
N GLU A 116 0.97 -1.10 7.26
CA GLU A 116 1.82 -1.96 6.47
C GLU A 116 3.20 -1.33 6.34
N VAL A 117 4.26 -2.12 6.57
CA VAL A 117 5.64 -1.69 6.38
C VAL A 117 6.40 -2.73 5.57
N GLU A 118 7.20 -2.27 4.63
CA GLU A 118 8.11 -3.08 3.85
C GLU A 118 9.55 -2.74 4.24
N TYR A 119 10.28 -3.73 4.75
CA TYR A 119 11.71 -3.67 5.01
C TYR A 119 12.48 -4.36 3.88
N GLY A 120 13.38 -3.62 3.24
CA GLY A 120 14.28 -4.13 2.21
C GLY A 120 15.69 -4.33 2.72
N LEU A 121 16.41 -5.33 2.19
CA LEU A 121 17.85 -5.45 2.40
C LEU A 121 18.58 -4.23 1.82
N ILE A 122 19.44 -3.58 2.62
CA ILE A 122 20.29 -2.47 2.15
C ILE A 122 21.21 -2.88 0.99
N ASN A 123 21.61 -4.16 0.96
CA ASN A 123 22.49 -4.71 -0.06
C ASN A 123 21.74 -5.59 -1.08
N LYS A 124 20.44 -5.38 -1.29
CA LYS A 124 19.75 -6.05 -2.39
C LYS A 124 20.47 -5.60 -3.66
N VAL A 125 21.37 -6.45 -4.18
CA VAL A 125 22.01 -6.26 -5.48
C VAL A 125 20.83 -5.99 -6.39
N LYS A 126 20.69 -4.74 -6.82
CA LYS A 126 19.74 -4.38 -7.84
C LYS A 126 20.12 -5.34 -8.95
N LYS A 127 19.28 -6.34 -9.22
CA LYS A 127 19.20 -6.89 -10.56
C LYS A 127 18.63 -5.75 -11.38
N GLU A 128 19.44 -4.72 -11.55
CA GLU A 128 19.40 -3.86 -12.69
C GLU A 128 19.40 -4.87 -13.82
N ASN A 129 18.36 -4.82 -14.63
CA ASN A 129 18.35 -5.54 -15.87
C ASN A 129 19.69 -5.15 -16.53
N VAL A 130 20.69 -6.03 -16.53
CA VAL A 130 21.91 -5.88 -17.33
C VAL A 130 21.51 -6.15 -18.78
N ASN A 131 20.47 -5.45 -19.21
CA ASN A 131 20.15 -5.13 -20.58
C ASN A 131 20.48 -3.65 -20.83
N SER A 132 21.24 -3.00 -19.94
CA SER A 132 22.43 -2.34 -20.47
C SER A 132 23.32 -3.44 -21.05
N THR A 133 23.02 -3.81 -22.30
CA THR A 133 24.09 -3.97 -23.27
C THR A 133 24.90 -2.67 -23.21
N ASN A 134 25.83 -2.61 -22.24
CA ASN A 134 27.20 -2.44 -22.65
C ASN A 134 27.39 -3.49 -23.76
N LYS A 135 27.06 -3.09 -25.00
CA LYS A 135 28.09 -3.15 -26.01
C LYS A 135 29.28 -2.54 -25.29
N VAL A 136 30.10 -3.42 -24.70
CA VAL A 136 31.53 -3.20 -24.73
C VAL A 136 31.71 -2.77 -26.18
N LYS A 137 31.84 -1.46 -26.41
CA LYS A 137 32.47 -1.01 -27.63
C LYS A 137 33.72 -1.84 -27.57
N ALA A 138 33.78 -2.87 -28.42
CA ALA A 138 35.03 -3.52 -28.72
C ALA A 138 35.94 -2.31 -28.91
N VAL A 139 36.87 -2.11 -27.97
CA VAL A 139 37.86 -1.08 -28.14
C VAL A 139 38.45 -1.50 -29.46
N ALA A 140 38.16 -0.73 -30.50
CA ALA A 140 38.79 -0.91 -31.79
C ALA A 140 40.24 -0.52 -31.50
N THR A 141 40.99 -1.47 -30.92
CA THR A 141 42.44 -1.42 -30.86
C THR A 141 42.82 -1.25 -32.31
N GLY A 142 43.37 -0.07 -32.59
CA GLY A 142 43.48 0.52 -33.92
C GLY A 142 44.50 -0.18 -34.82
N ASP A 143 44.52 -1.50 -34.83
CA ASP A 143 45.53 -2.30 -35.54
C ASP A 143 44.95 -3.05 -36.76
N GLN A 144 43.70 -2.79 -37.14
CA GLN A 144 43.18 -3.30 -38.41
C GLN A 144 43.84 -2.60 -39.61
N ARG A 145 44.22 -1.32 -39.50
CA ARG A 145 44.91 -0.63 -40.60
C ARG A 145 46.31 -1.18 -40.85
N PHE A 146 47.05 -1.55 -39.81
CA PHE A 146 48.39 -2.14 -39.96
C PHE A 146 48.34 -3.57 -40.51
N ILE A 147 47.40 -4.41 -40.06
CA ILE A 147 47.25 -5.78 -40.57
C ILE A 147 46.85 -5.78 -42.05
N PHE A 148 45.88 -4.95 -42.45
CA PHE A 148 45.48 -4.85 -43.86
C PHE A 148 46.61 -4.34 -44.77
N VAL A 149 47.40 -3.36 -44.31
CA VAL A 149 48.56 -2.86 -45.06
C VAL A 149 49.65 -3.93 -45.16
N PHE A 150 49.94 -4.66 -44.08
CA PHE A 150 50.91 -5.77 -44.12
C PHE A 150 50.48 -6.89 -45.07
N CYS A 151 49.22 -7.31 -45.03
CA CYS A 151 48.69 -8.32 -45.95
C CYS A 151 48.73 -7.85 -47.41
N ALA A 152 48.38 -6.60 -47.70
CA ALA A 152 48.44 -6.05 -49.06
C ALA A 152 49.88 -6.03 -49.62
N MET A 153 50.86 -5.67 -48.78
CA MET A 153 52.28 -5.66 -49.17
C MET A 153 52.81 -7.06 -49.46
N ILE A 154 52.42 -8.07 -48.66
CA ILE A 154 52.81 -9.47 -48.90
C ILE A 154 52.20 -10.00 -50.20
N MET A 155 50.92 -9.70 -50.45
CA MET A 155 50.24 -10.13 -51.68
C MET A 155 50.86 -9.50 -52.93
N LEU A 156 51.21 -8.21 -52.88
CA LEU A 156 51.88 -7.53 -53.99
C LEU A 156 53.24 -8.17 -54.30
N SER A 157 54.01 -8.52 -53.26
CA SER A 157 55.30 -9.20 -53.39
C SER A 157 55.15 -10.56 -54.09
N PHE A 158 54.18 -11.38 -53.66
CA PHE A 158 53.91 -12.67 -54.29
C PHE A 158 53.51 -12.54 -55.76
N VAL A 159 52.69 -11.55 -56.11
CA VAL A 159 52.30 -11.29 -57.50
C VAL A 159 53.52 -10.90 -58.34
N LEU A 160 54.42 -10.05 -57.82
CA LEU A 160 55.67 -9.70 -58.48
C LEU A 160 56.58 -10.90 -58.72
N ILE A 161 56.70 -11.79 -57.72
CA ILE A 161 57.47 -13.04 -57.85
C ILE A 161 56.86 -13.95 -58.92
N LEU A 162 55.53 -14.11 -58.95
CA LEU A 162 54.85 -14.90 -59.98
C LEU A 162 55.02 -14.31 -61.38
N VAL A 163 54.98 -12.97 -61.52
CA VAL A 163 55.22 -12.28 -62.79
C VAL A 163 56.67 -12.47 -63.25
N LEU A 164 57.65 -12.41 -62.34
CA LEU A 164 59.06 -12.67 -62.67
C LEU A 164 59.28 -14.13 -63.09
N ILE A 165 58.68 -15.10 -62.40
CA ILE A 165 58.74 -16.51 -62.79
C ILE A 165 58.13 -16.70 -64.18
N LYS A 166 56.96 -16.10 -64.44
CA LYS A 166 56.31 -16.16 -65.77
C LYS A 166 57.11 -15.44 -66.86
N SER A 167 57.94 -14.46 -66.53
CA SER A 167 58.83 -13.77 -67.47
C SER A 167 60.12 -14.53 -67.75
N MET A 168 60.44 -15.56 -66.96
CA MET A 168 61.67 -16.34 -67.05
C MET A 168 61.48 -17.70 -67.76
N TYR A 169 60.23 -18.04 -68.09
CA TYR A 169 59.82 -19.16 -68.94
C TYR A 169 59.15 -18.63 -70.20
#